data_AF-A0A0J6JUG1-F1
#
_entry.id   AF-A0A0J6JUG1-F1
#
_cell.length_a   1.000
_cell.length_b   1.000
_cell.length_c   1.000
_cell.angle_alpha   90.00
_cell.angle_beta   90.00
_cell.angle_gamma   90.00
#
_symmetry.space_group_name_H-M   'P 1'
#
loop_
_entity.id
_entity.type
_entity.pdbx_description
1 polymer ?
#
loop_
_entity_poly.entity_id
_entity_poly.type
_entity_poly.pdbx_seq_one_letter_code
_entity_poly.pdbx_strand_id
1 'polypeptide(L)'
;MELFDTLSAQIRHMRLPLFAVSLSAVPFPDTPLLLMLHWHGFRRPGPGHGQDGEPLLRQVPASALQLTRRWGALSLIEEDILDAAWQLGAWNLLRDERRGCNTMGAAAGEELACRQAFGDLPPISGQESVLAEAPDGPELMRLASRRGYVSWQFRPVHGGIWRDLAEDDTLSEEGLRKPPCPLRPRLCHGGKATRTEYRFGRVERIIL
;
A
#
# COMPACT_ATOMS: atom_id res chain seq x y z
N MET A 1 -2.62 14.06 -7.78
CA MET A 1 -1.67 15.00 -7.14
C MET A 1 -1.71 14.91 -5.61
N GLU A 2 -2.88 15.00 -4.97
CA GLU A 2 -3.01 14.87 -3.50
C GLU A 2 -2.30 13.63 -2.90
N LEU A 3 -2.40 12.46 -3.55
CA LEU A 3 -1.80 11.24 -3.01
C LEU A 3 -0.27 11.26 -3.08
N PHE A 4 0.33 11.73 -4.18
CA PHE A 4 1.78 11.84 -4.30
C PHE A 4 2.36 12.77 -3.22
N ASP A 5 1.74 13.93 -3.01
CA ASP A 5 2.18 14.91 -2.02
C ASP A 5 2.05 14.35 -0.59
N THR A 6 0.95 13.66 -0.30
CA THR A 6 0.75 12.98 0.98
C THR A 6 1.84 11.93 1.24
N LEU A 7 2.14 11.08 0.24
CA LEU A 7 3.17 10.05 0.35
C LEU A 7 4.57 10.65 0.52
N SER A 8 4.92 11.64 -0.32
CA SER A 8 6.19 12.36 -0.25
C SER A 8 6.39 13.07 1.09
N ALA A 9 5.33 13.65 1.64
CA ALA A 9 5.35 14.23 2.97
C ALA A 9 5.62 13.15 4.03
N GLN A 10 4.89 12.04 4.04
CA GLN A 10 5.09 10.95 5.00
C GLN A 10 6.51 10.37 4.94
N ILE A 11 7.04 10.13 3.74
CA ILE A 11 8.43 9.68 3.53
C ILE A 11 9.41 10.67 4.18
N ARG A 12 9.25 11.97 3.92
CA ARG A 12 10.14 13.02 4.45
C ARG A 12 10.09 13.15 5.96
N HIS A 13 8.90 13.02 6.56
CA HIS A 13 8.72 13.16 8.01
C HIS A 13 9.20 11.93 8.77
N MET A 14 8.89 10.74 8.28
CA MET A 14 9.24 9.49 8.96
C MET A 14 10.73 9.19 8.90
N ARG A 15 11.41 9.59 7.81
CA ARG A 15 12.85 9.31 7.57
C ARG A 15 13.20 7.82 7.70
N LEU A 16 12.25 6.95 7.36
CA LEU A 16 12.42 5.51 7.32
C LEU A 16 12.32 5.04 5.87
N PRO A 17 13.13 4.05 5.45
CA PRO A 17 13.03 3.50 4.11
C PRO A 17 11.66 2.83 3.89
N LEU A 18 11.00 3.18 2.80
CA LEU A 18 9.69 2.65 2.44
C LEU A 18 9.83 1.33 1.64
N PHE A 19 9.25 0.25 2.15
CA PHE A 19 9.22 -1.04 1.47
C PHE A 19 8.07 -1.12 0.47
N ALA A 20 6.88 -0.70 0.86
CA ALA A 20 5.72 -0.73 -0.03
C ALA A 20 4.67 0.28 0.39
N VAL A 21 3.81 0.62 -0.56
CA VAL A 21 2.57 1.36 -0.31
C VAL A 21 1.42 0.46 -0.71
N SER A 22 0.39 0.40 0.12
CA SER A 22 -0.88 -0.23 -0.26
C SER A 22 -2.05 0.68 0.03
N LEU A 23 -3.05 0.68 -0.85
CA LEU A 23 -4.31 1.37 -0.65
C LEU A 23 -5.45 0.39 -0.76
N SER A 24 -6.38 0.41 0.17
CA SER A 24 -7.55 -0.45 0.19
C SER A 24 -8.83 0.37 0.12
N ALA A 25 -9.75 -0.03 -0.75
CA ALA A 25 -11.05 0.59 -0.93
C ALA A 25 -12.15 -0.46 -0.90
N VAL A 26 -13.28 -0.12 -0.29
CA VAL A 26 -14.52 -0.82 -0.57
C VAL A 26 -15.10 -0.25 -1.87
N PRO A 27 -15.64 -1.07 -2.80
CA PRO A 27 -16.24 -0.61 -4.06
C PRO A 27 -17.62 0.04 -3.82
N PHE A 28 -17.68 1.04 -2.93
CA PHE A 28 -18.86 1.83 -2.63
C PHE A 28 -18.48 3.32 -2.68
N PRO A 29 -19.08 4.13 -3.57
CA PRO A 29 -18.73 5.54 -3.72
C PRO A 29 -18.70 6.31 -2.40
N ASP A 30 -17.82 7.30 -2.32
CA ASP A 30 -17.65 8.18 -1.16
C ASP A 30 -17.30 7.47 0.17
N THR A 31 -16.86 6.20 0.16
CA THR A 31 -16.25 5.60 1.36
C THR A 31 -14.79 6.02 1.52
N PRO A 32 -14.28 6.19 2.75
CA PRO A 32 -12.87 6.44 2.97
C PRO A 32 -11.96 5.33 2.41
N LEU A 33 -10.74 5.72 2.04
CA LEU A 33 -9.68 4.79 1.62
C LEU A 33 -8.74 4.55 2.80
N LEU A 34 -8.23 3.32 2.92
CA LEU A 34 -7.17 3.01 3.86
C LEU A 34 -5.83 2.99 3.13
N LEU A 35 -4.96 3.96 3.42
CA LEU A 35 -3.58 4.00 2.96
C LEU A 35 -2.67 3.35 4.01
N MET A 36 -1.81 2.43 3.60
CA MET A 36 -0.77 1.86 4.45
C MET A 36 0.61 2.05 3.84
N LEU A 37 1.55 2.48 4.69
CA LEU A 37 2.97 2.65 4.42
C LEU A 37 3.72 1.55 5.14
N HIS A 38 4.30 0.63 4.37
CA HIS A 38 5.07 -0.49 4.88
C HIS A 38 6.52 -0.05 4.99
N TRP A 39 6.98 0.24 6.21
CA TRP A 39 8.35 0.68 6.44
C TRP A 39 9.31 -0.50 6.54
N HIS A 40 10.54 -0.29 6.09
CA HIS A 40 11.64 -1.23 6.27
C HIS A 40 12.53 -0.75 7.42
N GLY A 41 12.89 -1.69 8.31
CA GLY A 41 13.88 -1.46 9.35
C GLY A 41 13.49 -2.03 10.70
N PHE A 42 14.44 -1.99 11.62
CA PHE A 42 14.26 -2.39 13.00
C PHE A 42 14.69 -1.27 13.95
N ARG A 43 13.95 -1.10 15.04
CA ARG A 43 14.23 -0.15 16.12
C ARG A 43 14.69 -0.89 17.37
N ARG A 44 15.61 -0.29 18.12
CA ARG A 44 15.93 -0.77 19.46
C ARG A 44 14.81 -0.37 20.43
N PRO A 45 14.42 -1.22 21.39
CA PRO A 45 13.53 -0.83 22.46
C PRO A 45 14.12 0.35 23.24
N GLY A 46 13.27 1.27 23.71
CA GLY A 46 13.69 2.33 24.63
C GLY A 46 14.16 1.76 25.98
N PRO A 47 14.98 2.49 26.75
CA PRO A 47 15.40 2.05 28.07
C PRO A 47 14.18 1.76 28.96
N GLY A 48 14.15 0.58 29.60
CA GLY A 48 13.05 0.12 30.45
C GLY A 48 12.00 -0.78 29.77
N HIS A 49 12.10 -1.04 28.47
CA HIS A 49 11.16 -1.91 27.73
C HIS A 49 11.73 -3.28 27.34
N GLY A 50 12.90 -3.66 27.85
CA GLY A 50 13.49 -4.99 27.68
C GLY A 50 13.17 -5.85 28.89
N GLN A 51 12.14 -6.69 28.79
CA GLN A 51 12.00 -7.84 29.68
C GLN A 51 12.95 -8.94 29.21
N ASP A 52 13.44 -9.78 30.12
CA ASP A 52 14.26 -10.95 29.74
C ASP A 52 13.51 -11.81 28.72
N GLY A 53 14.09 -11.96 27.53
CA GLY A 53 13.50 -12.73 26.41
C GLY A 53 12.93 -11.90 25.25
N GLU A 54 12.86 -10.57 25.35
CA GLU A 54 12.44 -9.70 24.25
C GLU A 54 13.55 -9.55 23.18
N PRO A 55 13.20 -9.52 21.88
CA PRO A 55 14.19 -9.34 20.82
C PRO A 55 14.89 -7.98 20.93
N LEU A 56 16.22 -8.01 20.79
CA LEU A 56 17.11 -6.83 20.80
C LEU A 56 16.73 -5.76 19.78
N LEU A 57 16.04 -6.16 18.71
CA LEU A 57 15.59 -5.33 17.61
C LEU A 57 14.13 -5.65 17.32
N ARG A 58 13.29 -4.63 17.25
CA ARG A 58 11.85 -4.73 16.96
C ARG A 58 11.58 -4.19 15.56
N GLN A 59 10.71 -4.85 14.80
CA GLN A 59 10.30 -4.33 13.49
C GLN A 59 9.64 -2.95 13.63
N VAL A 60 9.89 -2.07 12.67
CA VAL A 60 9.13 -0.82 12.55
C VAL A 60 7.68 -1.16 12.15
N PRO A 61 6.66 -0.70 12.90
CA PRO A 61 5.27 -0.93 12.54
C PRO A 61 4.93 -0.17 11.25
N ALA A 62 4.01 -0.72 10.44
CA ALA A 62 3.48 0.01 9.29
C ALA A 62 2.66 1.21 9.78
N SER A 63 2.55 2.27 8.96
CA SER A 63 1.65 3.39 9.24
C SER A 63 0.37 3.24 8.41
N ALA A 64 -0.79 3.30 9.03
CA ALA A 64 -2.08 3.32 8.35
C ALA A 64 -2.76 4.68 8.52
N LEU A 65 -3.25 5.24 7.42
CA LEU A 65 -3.89 6.55 7.34
C LEU A 65 -5.22 6.42 6.61
N GLN A 66 -6.27 7.03 7.14
CA GLN A 66 -7.53 7.15 6.41
C GLN A 66 -7.52 8.37 5.50
N LEU A 67 -7.80 8.15 4.21
CA LEU A 67 -7.99 9.22 3.23
C LEU A 67 -9.48 9.44 3.01
N THR A 68 -10.02 10.51 3.58
CA THR A 68 -11.41 10.92 3.43
C THR A 68 -11.53 11.92 2.28
N ARG A 69 -11.87 11.43 1.09
CA ARG A 69 -12.14 12.25 -0.09
C ARG A 69 -13.37 11.75 -0.83
N ARG A 70 -14.03 12.65 -1.56
CA ARG A 70 -15.16 12.27 -2.41
C ARG A 70 -14.69 11.60 -3.69
N TRP A 71 -15.39 10.55 -4.11
CA TRP A 71 -15.12 9.85 -5.35
C TRP A 71 -16.35 9.09 -5.82
N GLY A 72 -16.65 9.19 -7.12
CA GLY A 72 -17.79 8.51 -7.74
C GLY A 72 -17.44 7.18 -8.42
N ALA A 73 -16.16 6.95 -8.73
CA ALA A 73 -15.71 5.77 -9.46
C ALA A 73 -14.30 5.32 -9.05
N LEU A 74 -14.07 4.00 -9.02
CA LEU A 74 -12.77 3.40 -8.70
C LEU A 74 -11.68 3.77 -9.71
N SER A 75 -12.05 4.07 -10.96
CA SER A 75 -11.12 4.53 -11.98
C SER A 75 -10.46 5.87 -11.63
N LEU A 76 -11.17 6.77 -10.94
CA LEU A 76 -10.61 8.04 -10.48
C LEU A 76 -9.60 7.83 -9.35
N ILE A 77 -9.88 6.88 -8.45
CA ILE A 77 -8.93 6.48 -7.41
C ILE A 77 -7.70 5.84 -8.04
N GLU A 78 -7.90 4.92 -8.97
CA GLU A 78 -6.84 4.20 -9.65
C GLU A 78 -5.95 5.14 -10.48
N GLU A 79 -6.52 6.16 -11.14
CA GLU A 79 -5.75 7.16 -11.87
C GLU A 79 -4.77 7.91 -10.95
N ASP A 80 -5.24 8.33 -9.78
CA ASP A 80 -4.39 9.04 -8.80
C ASP A 80 -3.34 8.11 -8.16
N ILE A 81 -3.66 6.82 -7.97
CA ILE A 81 -2.68 5.81 -7.51
C ILE A 81 -1.64 5.53 -8.59
N LEU A 82 -2.05 5.38 -9.85
CA LEU A 82 -1.14 5.21 -10.99
C LEU A 82 -0.19 6.40 -11.12
N ASP A 83 -0.71 7.62 -10.96
CA ASP A 83 0.08 8.85 -11.04
C ASP A 83 1.09 8.95 -9.89
N ALA A 84 0.67 8.64 -8.66
CA ALA A 84 1.56 8.63 -7.50
C ALA A 84 2.63 7.52 -7.58
N ALA A 85 2.25 6.30 -7.97
CA ALA A 85 3.17 5.18 -8.13
C ALA A 85 4.19 5.45 -9.24
N TRP A 86 3.75 6.03 -10.36
CA TRP A 86 4.62 6.44 -11.46
C TRP A 86 5.65 7.48 -11.00
N GLN A 87 5.19 8.55 -10.36
CA GLN A 87 6.04 9.65 -9.90
C GLN A 87 7.06 9.18 -8.85
N LEU A 88 6.66 8.29 -7.92
CA LEU A 88 7.57 7.68 -6.93
C LEU A 88 8.50 6.60 -7.50
N GLY A 89 8.53 6.44 -8.83
CA GLY A 89 9.45 5.54 -9.50
C GLY A 89 9.14 4.06 -9.34
N ALA A 90 7.92 3.68 -8.95
CA ALA A 90 7.57 2.27 -8.83
C ALA A 90 7.74 1.54 -10.17
N TRP A 91 8.18 0.29 -10.15
CA TRP A 91 8.29 -0.55 -11.35
C TRP A 91 6.96 -1.17 -11.76
N ASN A 92 6.08 -1.42 -10.80
CA ASN A 92 4.75 -1.94 -11.06
C ASN A 92 3.74 -1.46 -10.02
N LEU A 93 2.47 -1.44 -10.44
CA LEU A 93 1.31 -1.33 -9.56
C LEU A 93 0.48 -2.59 -9.73
N LEU A 94 0.24 -3.28 -8.62
CA LEU A 94 -0.64 -4.43 -8.56
C LEU A 94 -2.00 -3.97 -8.04
N ARG A 95 -3.06 -4.18 -8.82
CA ARG A 95 -4.44 -4.13 -8.34
C ARG A 95 -4.91 -5.55 -8.08
N ASP A 96 -5.48 -5.76 -6.91
CA ASP A 96 -6.12 -7.00 -6.50
C ASP A 96 -7.57 -6.73 -6.10
N GLU A 97 -8.49 -7.25 -6.89
CA GLU A 97 -9.93 -7.20 -6.63
C GLU A 97 -10.30 -8.50 -5.91
N ARG A 98 -10.93 -8.38 -4.75
CA ARG A 98 -11.26 -9.52 -3.89
C ARG A 98 -12.75 -9.52 -3.57
N ARG A 99 -13.32 -10.72 -3.54
CA ARG A 99 -14.69 -10.95 -3.04
C ARG A 99 -14.74 -10.74 -1.52
N GLY A 100 -15.95 -10.68 -0.98
CA GLY A 100 -16.17 -10.61 0.47
C GLY A 100 -15.54 -11.80 1.20
N CYS A 101 -14.70 -11.50 2.20
CA CYS A 101 -13.99 -12.50 2.98
C CYS A 101 -14.87 -13.22 4.03
N ASN A 102 -16.15 -12.86 4.18
CA ASN A 102 -17.10 -13.51 5.08
C ASN A 102 -17.95 -14.62 4.42
N THR A 103 -17.60 -15.03 3.20
CA THR A 103 -18.35 -16.03 2.45
C THR A 103 -18.10 -17.44 3.02
N MET A 104 -19.15 -18.26 3.20
CA MET A 104 -19.00 -19.66 3.59
C MET A 104 -18.07 -20.40 2.62
N GLY A 105 -17.02 -21.05 3.15
CA GLY A 105 -15.99 -21.72 2.35
C GLY A 105 -14.87 -20.82 1.84
N ALA A 106 -14.80 -19.55 2.27
CA ALA A 106 -13.61 -18.73 2.07
C ALA A 106 -12.39 -19.41 2.72
N ALA A 107 -11.29 -19.52 1.97
CA ALA A 107 -10.06 -20.08 2.51
C ALA A 107 -9.50 -19.17 3.61
N ALA A 108 -8.83 -19.74 4.62
CA ALA A 108 -8.18 -18.95 5.68
C ALA A 108 -7.24 -17.86 5.14
N GLY A 109 -6.63 -18.08 3.96
CA GLY A 109 -5.82 -17.08 3.27
C GLY A 109 -6.62 -15.87 2.76
N GLU A 110 -7.89 -16.03 2.37
CA GLU A 110 -8.75 -14.90 1.96
C GLU A 110 -9.11 -14.02 3.16
N GLU A 111 -9.38 -14.62 4.33
CA GLU A 111 -9.61 -13.89 5.56
C GLU A 111 -8.36 -13.11 6.00
N LEU A 112 -7.20 -13.76 6.00
CA LEU A 112 -5.94 -13.10 6.34
C LEU A 112 -5.64 -11.93 5.39
N ALA A 113 -5.82 -12.11 4.08
CA ALA A 113 -5.62 -11.04 3.10
C ALA A 113 -6.57 -9.84 3.34
N CYS A 114 -7.82 -10.12 3.72
CA CYS A 114 -8.81 -9.11 4.07
C CYS A 114 -8.37 -8.28 5.29
N ARG A 115 -7.95 -8.96 6.36
CA ARG A 115 -7.43 -8.33 7.58
C ARG A 115 -6.17 -7.51 7.29
N GLN A 116 -5.26 -8.06 6.50
CA GLN A 116 -4.04 -7.37 6.05
C GLN A 116 -4.35 -6.10 5.27
N ALA A 117 -5.28 -6.14 4.31
CA ALA A 117 -5.72 -4.98 3.55
C ALA A 117 -6.35 -3.89 4.44
N PHE A 118 -7.00 -4.34 5.52
CA PHE A 118 -7.54 -3.67 6.71
C PHE A 118 -6.59 -3.00 7.71
N GLY A 119 -5.32 -3.40 7.72
CA GLY A 119 -4.43 -3.12 8.85
C GLY A 119 -4.78 -3.87 10.16
N ASP A 120 -5.70 -4.84 10.14
CA ASP A 120 -6.07 -5.72 11.27
C ASP A 120 -5.03 -6.84 11.43
N LEU A 121 -3.78 -6.46 11.69
CA LEU A 121 -2.67 -7.38 11.87
C LEU A 121 -2.47 -7.68 13.36
N PRO A 122 -2.31 -8.96 13.74
CA PRO A 122 -1.99 -9.30 15.11
C PRO A 122 -0.64 -8.69 15.51
N PRO A 123 -0.43 -8.37 16.79
CA PRO A 123 0.84 -7.83 17.26
C PRO A 123 1.97 -8.84 17.06
N ILE A 124 3.13 -8.35 16.63
CA ILE A 124 4.36 -9.15 16.52
C ILE A 124 5.19 -8.90 17.77
N SER A 125 5.51 -9.96 18.52
CA SER A 125 6.27 -9.86 19.79
C SER A 125 5.64 -8.86 20.77
N GLY A 126 4.31 -8.90 20.93
CA GLY A 126 3.59 -8.02 21.86
C GLY A 126 3.58 -6.54 21.47
N GLN A 127 3.95 -6.19 20.24
CA GLN A 127 3.94 -4.82 19.72
C GLN A 127 2.95 -4.70 18.57
N GLU A 128 2.28 -3.55 18.49
CA GLU A 128 1.39 -3.24 17.37
C GLU A 128 2.14 -3.34 16.04
N SER A 129 1.57 -4.09 15.11
CA SER A 129 2.13 -4.28 13.76
C SER A 129 1.83 -3.09 12.85
N VAL A 130 0.79 -2.32 13.19
CA VAL A 130 0.33 -1.15 12.43
C VAL A 130 -0.01 -0.04 13.42
N LEU A 131 0.57 1.14 13.22
CA LEU A 131 0.15 2.38 13.86
C LEU A 131 -0.94 3.01 12.97
N ALA A 132 -2.16 3.07 13.48
CA ALA A 132 -3.32 3.47 12.67
C ALA A 132 -3.88 4.84 13.09
N GLU A 133 -3.88 5.78 12.16
CA GLU A 133 -4.73 6.98 12.16
C GLU A 133 -5.89 6.77 11.17
N ALA A 134 -6.66 5.71 11.41
CA ALA A 134 -7.76 5.29 10.55
C ALA A 134 -9.00 4.94 11.39
N PRO A 135 -9.77 5.97 11.82
CA PRO A 135 -10.89 5.75 12.75
C PRO A 135 -11.96 4.81 12.19
N ASP A 136 -12.22 4.84 10.88
CA ASP A 136 -13.23 3.99 10.24
C ASP A 136 -12.66 2.64 9.77
N GLY A 137 -11.40 2.31 10.09
CA GLY A 137 -10.73 1.07 9.65
C GLY A 137 -11.53 -0.20 9.96
N PRO A 138 -11.99 -0.42 11.21
CA PRO A 138 -12.81 -1.58 11.56
C PRO A 138 -14.14 -1.65 10.80
N GLU A 139 -14.79 -0.51 10.56
CA GLU A 139 -16.04 -0.41 9.80
C GLU A 139 -15.82 -0.72 8.32
N LEU A 140 -14.74 -0.19 7.73
CA LEU A 140 -14.33 -0.48 6.36
C LEU A 140 -14.02 -1.97 6.18
N MET A 141 -13.31 -2.59 7.13
CA MET A 141 -13.06 -4.04 7.10
C MET A 141 -14.37 -4.84 7.16
N ARG A 142 -15.29 -4.45 8.06
CA ARG A 142 -16.62 -5.10 8.18
C ARG A 142 -17.46 -4.94 6.92
N LEU A 143 -17.31 -3.82 6.20
CA LEU A 143 -17.98 -3.61 4.93
C LEU A 143 -17.33 -4.41 3.81
N ALA A 144 -15.99 -4.41 3.74
CA ALA A 144 -15.20 -5.18 2.80
C ALA A 144 -15.42 -6.69 2.92
N SER A 145 -15.58 -7.19 4.15
CA SER A 145 -15.84 -8.61 4.38
C SER A 145 -17.16 -9.06 3.75
N ARG A 146 -18.15 -8.17 3.65
CA ARG A 146 -19.45 -8.44 3.03
C ARG A 146 -19.50 -8.12 1.53
N ARG A 147 -18.86 -7.04 1.09
CA ARG A 147 -19.00 -6.49 -0.27
C ARG A 147 -17.82 -6.80 -1.19
N GLY A 148 -16.71 -7.29 -0.63
CA GLY A 148 -15.43 -7.32 -1.31
C GLY A 148 -14.71 -5.98 -1.21
N TYR A 149 -13.48 -5.97 -1.72
CA TYR A 149 -12.60 -4.80 -1.69
C TYR A 149 -11.65 -4.82 -2.87
N VAL A 150 -11.07 -3.67 -3.14
CA VAL A 150 -10.00 -3.49 -4.11
C VAL A 150 -8.78 -2.99 -3.35
N SER A 151 -7.64 -3.66 -3.54
CA SER A 151 -6.37 -3.25 -2.98
C SER A 151 -5.39 -2.95 -4.10
N TRP A 152 -4.69 -1.83 -3.99
CA TRP A 152 -3.58 -1.49 -4.85
C TRP A 152 -2.29 -1.55 -4.05
N GLN A 153 -1.23 -2.10 -4.63
CA GLN A 153 0.08 -2.18 -3.99
C GLN A 153 1.18 -1.84 -4.99
N PHE A 154 2.12 -1.00 -4.58
CA PHE A 154 3.33 -0.70 -5.34
C PHE A 154 4.55 -0.53 -4.43
N ARG A 155 5.72 -0.60 -5.04
CA ARG A 155 7.02 -0.53 -4.38
C ARG A 155 7.77 0.70 -4.90
N PRO A 156 7.81 1.80 -4.14
CA PRO A 156 8.40 3.05 -4.62
C PRO A 156 9.93 2.99 -4.60
N VAL A 157 10.58 3.51 -5.64
CA VAL A 157 12.04 3.67 -5.66
C VAL A 157 12.44 4.92 -4.86
N HIS A 158 11.71 6.02 -5.04
CA HIS A 158 11.92 7.22 -4.23
C HIS A 158 11.54 6.98 -2.77
N GLY A 159 12.46 7.27 -1.85
CA GLY A 159 12.28 7.05 -0.42
C GLY A 159 12.22 5.57 -0.01
N GLY A 160 12.44 4.63 -0.93
CA GLY A 160 12.38 3.20 -0.68
C GLY A 160 13.72 2.49 -0.78
N ILE A 161 13.68 1.15 -0.69
CA ILE A 161 14.87 0.28 -0.74
C ILE A 161 15.11 -0.34 -2.13
N TRP A 162 14.35 0.06 -3.13
CA TRP A 162 14.26 -0.67 -4.41
C TRP A 162 15.17 -0.14 -5.51
N ARG A 163 15.96 0.92 -5.24
CA ARG A 163 16.81 1.57 -6.25
C ARG A 163 17.77 0.60 -6.93
N ASP A 164 18.42 -0.27 -6.17
CA ASP A 164 19.42 -1.20 -6.70
C ASP A 164 18.81 -2.38 -7.47
N LEU A 165 17.50 -2.61 -7.31
CA LEU A 165 16.74 -3.66 -8.01
C LEU A 165 15.97 -3.11 -9.23
N ALA A 166 15.78 -1.80 -9.31
CA ALA A 166 15.06 -1.15 -10.39
C ALA A 166 16.02 -0.84 -11.54
N GLU A 167 16.20 -1.79 -12.45
CA GLU A 167 16.81 -1.52 -13.75
C GLU A 167 15.80 -0.76 -14.62
N ASP A 168 15.76 0.56 -14.47
CA ASP A 168 14.81 1.42 -15.18
C ASP A 168 15.44 2.72 -15.65
N ASP A 169 15.60 2.84 -16.98
CA ASP A 169 16.20 4.01 -17.61
C ASP A 169 15.28 5.24 -17.57
N THR A 170 14.01 5.09 -17.17
CA THR A 170 13.04 6.18 -17.06
C THR A 170 13.10 6.95 -15.74
N LEU A 171 13.92 6.50 -14.78
CA LEU A 171 14.06 7.12 -13.47
C LEU A 171 15.09 8.27 -13.49
N SER A 172 14.79 9.34 -12.75
CA SER A 172 15.79 10.35 -12.39
C SER A 172 16.77 9.82 -11.33
N GLU A 173 17.85 10.56 -11.08
CA GLU A 173 18.82 10.25 -9.99
C GLU A 173 18.17 10.12 -8.61
N GLU A 174 17.07 10.85 -8.38
CA GLU A 174 16.30 10.80 -7.14
C GLU A 174 15.32 9.62 -7.08
N GLY A 175 15.21 8.82 -8.15
CA GLY A 175 14.26 7.72 -8.28
C GLY A 175 12.83 8.18 -8.58
N LEU A 176 12.67 9.41 -9.09
CA LEU A 176 11.38 9.99 -9.45
C LEU A 176 11.15 9.96 -10.96
N ARG A 177 9.88 10.02 -11.39
CA ARG A 177 9.48 10.25 -12.79
C ARG A 177 8.61 11.50 -12.93
N LYS A 178 8.64 12.11 -14.11
CA LYS A 178 7.79 13.28 -14.41
C LYS A 178 6.34 12.86 -14.67
N PRO A 179 5.34 13.56 -14.13
CA PRO A 179 3.94 13.35 -14.48
C PRO A 179 3.63 13.80 -15.91
N PRO A 180 2.52 13.33 -16.52
CA PRO A 180 1.56 12.38 -15.97
C PRO A 180 2.01 10.92 -16.16
N CYS A 181 1.43 10.00 -15.39
CA CYS A 181 1.56 8.57 -15.68
C CYS A 181 1.03 8.23 -17.09
N PRO A 182 1.77 7.47 -17.92
CA PRO A 182 1.36 7.14 -19.28
C PRO A 182 0.27 6.05 -19.33
N LEU A 183 0.03 5.33 -18.22
CA LEU A 183 -0.95 4.25 -18.16
C LEU A 183 -2.32 4.78 -17.74
N ARG A 184 -3.37 4.20 -18.35
CA ARG A 184 -4.76 4.49 -17.98
C ARG A 184 -5.33 3.39 -17.08
N PRO A 185 -6.24 3.74 -16.16
CA PRO A 185 -7.02 2.78 -15.38
C PRO A 185 -7.69 1.74 -16.27
N ARG A 186 -7.63 0.47 -15.87
CA ARG A 186 -8.39 -0.61 -16.51
C ARG A 186 -9.71 -0.78 -15.79
N LEU A 187 -10.73 -1.28 -16.49
CA LEU A 187 -12.05 -1.55 -15.90
C LEU A 187 -11.92 -2.36 -14.60
N CYS A 188 -12.46 -1.80 -13.52
CA CYS A 188 -12.52 -2.43 -12.21
C CYS A 188 -13.93 -2.97 -12.01
N HIS A 189 -14.05 -4.28 -11.73
CA HIS A 189 -15.31 -5.00 -11.69
C HIS A 189 -15.86 -5.12 -10.26
N GLY A 190 -15.07 -4.78 -9.23
CA GLY A 190 -15.54 -4.47 -7.88
C GLY A 190 -16.28 -5.62 -7.16
N GLY A 191 -16.08 -6.86 -7.59
CA GLY A 191 -16.82 -8.02 -7.05
C GLY A 191 -16.38 -9.40 -7.53
N LYS A 192 -15.43 -9.48 -8.46
CA LYS A 192 -14.79 -10.74 -8.89
C LYS A 192 -13.34 -10.76 -8.43
N ALA A 193 -12.87 -11.94 -8.03
CA ALA A 193 -11.45 -12.14 -7.73
C ALA A 193 -10.65 -11.94 -9.02
N THR A 194 -9.88 -10.85 -9.12
CA THR A 194 -9.11 -10.53 -10.33
C THR A 194 -7.88 -9.73 -9.96
N ARG A 195 -6.73 -10.15 -10.50
CA ARG A 195 -5.46 -9.45 -10.32
C ARG A 195 -5.05 -8.78 -11.62
N THR A 196 -4.73 -7.50 -11.53
CA THR A 196 -4.25 -6.68 -12.65
C THR A 196 -2.89 -6.11 -12.29
N GLU A 197 -1.92 -6.21 -13.21
CA GLU A 197 -0.61 -5.61 -13.04
C GLU A 197 -0.41 -4.51 -14.10
N TYR A 198 -0.03 -3.33 -13.63
CA TYR A 198 0.45 -2.23 -14.43
C TYR A 198 1.97 -2.22 -14.33
N ARG A 199 2.66 -2.45 -15.45
CA ARG A 199 4.12 -2.39 -15.53
C ARG A 199 4.54 -0.98 -15.92
N PHE A 200 5.33 -0.35 -15.06
CA PHE A 200 6.01 0.90 -15.31
C PHE A 200 7.46 0.61 -15.73
N GLY A 201 8.13 1.63 -16.24
CA GLY A 201 9.53 1.54 -16.63
C GLY A 201 9.76 0.81 -17.95
N ARG A 202 10.92 1.06 -18.54
CA ARG A 202 11.44 0.37 -19.72
C ARG A 202 12.94 0.17 -19.52
N VAL A 203 13.42 -1.01 -19.85
CA VAL A 203 14.86 -1.22 -20.08
C VAL A 203 15.08 -0.93 -21.56
N GLU A 204 15.72 0.19 -21.89
CA GLU A 204 16.02 0.54 -23.29
C GLU A 204 17.42 0.08 -23.70
N ARG A 205 18.26 -0.33 -22.75
CA ARG A 205 19.58 -0.92 -23.00
C ARG A 205 19.53 -2.43 -23.22
N ILE A 206 20.41 -2.93 -24.09
CA ILE A 206 20.63 -4.37 -24.27
C ILE A 206 21.29 -4.92 -22.99
N ILE A 207 20.65 -5.87 -22.33
CA ILE A 207 21.28 -6.67 -21.28
C ILE A 207 22.16 -7.69 -22.00
N LEU A 208 23.48 -7.48 -21.93
CA LEU A 208 24.50 -8.35 -22.54
C LEU A 208 24.92 -9.47 -21.59
#